data_AF-A0A954WJQ7-F1
#
_entry.id   AF-A0A954WJQ7-F1
#
_cell.length_a   1.000
_cell.length_b   1.000
_cell.length_c   1.000
_cell.angle_alpha   90.00
_cell.angle_beta   90.00
_cell.angle_gamma   90.00
#
_symmetry.space_group_name_H-M   'P 1'
#
loop_
_entity.id
_entity.type
_entity.pdbx_description
1 polymer ?
#
loop_
_entity_poly.entity_id
_entity_poly.type
_entity_poly.pdbx_seq_one_letter_code
_entity_poly.pdbx_strand_id
1 'polypeptide(L)'
;TDPFRVMKLFLREVDAAGFSGIQNFPTVGLIDGQFRQNLEETGMGYGLEVDLIRTAREMNLLTTPYCFNPDEAAAMAKAGADILIPHMGLTTKGSIGAETALTLEESARRVQAMHDAAKRENPDILVLCHGGPIAEPADAQYILDNTEGIVGFYGASSMERLPVEPAIANRVREFGELHFRR
;
A
#
# COMPACT_ATOMS: atom_id res chain seq x y z
N THR A 1 2.71 -14.35 2.75
CA THR A 1 2.25 -15.48 3.59
C THR A 1 3.35 -15.98 4.50
N ASP A 2 3.07 -16.23 5.78
CA ASP A 2 4.02 -16.85 6.73
C ASP A 2 3.57 -18.27 7.07
N PRO A 3 4.28 -19.33 6.61
CA PRO A 3 3.87 -20.72 6.79
C PRO A 3 4.01 -21.23 8.23
N PHE A 4 4.66 -20.47 9.12
CA PHE A 4 4.89 -20.86 10.52
C PHE A 4 3.93 -20.14 11.49
N ARG A 5 3.03 -19.29 10.98
CA ARG A 5 2.08 -18.55 11.81
C ARG A 5 0.66 -19.07 11.68
N VAL A 6 0.03 -19.29 12.82
CA VAL A 6 -1.42 -19.45 12.91
C VAL A 6 -2.04 -18.06 13.00
N MET A 7 -2.52 -17.53 11.87
CA MET A 7 -2.95 -16.13 11.75
C MET A 7 -3.99 -15.72 12.80
N LYS A 8 -4.95 -16.59 13.12
CA LYS A 8 -5.96 -16.31 14.15
C LYS A 8 -5.37 -16.06 15.54
N LEU A 9 -4.31 -16.78 15.91
CA LEU A 9 -3.65 -16.58 17.21
C LEU A 9 -2.78 -15.32 17.17
N PHE A 10 -2.05 -15.12 16.07
CA PHE A 10 -1.26 -13.91 15.87
C PHE A 10 -2.12 -12.63 15.89
N LEU A 11 -3.30 -12.64 15.25
CA LEU A 11 -4.22 -11.50 15.27
C LEU A 11 -4.73 -11.16 16.68
N ARG A 12 -4.83 -12.14 17.60
CA ARG A 12 -5.15 -11.87 19.01
C ARG A 12 -3.99 -11.17 19.71
N GLU A 13 -2.76 -11.51 19.38
CA GLU A 13 -1.58 -10.83 19.91
C GLU A 13 -1.49 -9.40 19.37
N VAL A 14 -1.83 -9.19 18.09
CA VAL A 14 -1.92 -7.86 17.47
C VAL A 14 -2.96 -6.99 18.19
N ASP A 15 -4.17 -7.51 18.42
CA ASP A 15 -5.22 -6.81 19.16
C ASP A 15 -4.78 -6.52 20.62
N ALA A 16 -4.23 -7.51 21.32
CA ALA A 16 -3.74 -7.36 22.69
C ALA A 16 -2.58 -6.36 22.82
N ALA A 17 -1.77 -6.19 21.77
CA ALA A 17 -0.73 -5.17 21.71
C ALA A 17 -1.28 -3.75 21.52
N GLY A 18 -2.57 -3.59 21.22
CA GLY A 18 -3.25 -2.31 21.09
C GLY A 18 -3.32 -1.76 19.66
N PHE A 19 -3.04 -2.57 18.64
CA PHE A 19 -3.24 -2.16 17.26
C PHE A 19 -4.72 -2.12 16.91
N SER A 20 -5.17 -1.05 16.24
CA SER A 20 -6.56 -0.92 15.80
C SER A 20 -6.91 -1.81 14.60
N GLY A 21 -5.90 -2.33 13.89
CA GLY A 21 -6.10 -2.99 12.62
C GLY A 21 -4.85 -3.58 12.00
N ILE A 22 -5.00 -4.11 10.78
CA ILE A 22 -3.94 -4.74 10.01
C ILE A 22 -3.93 -4.33 8.53
N GLN A 23 -2.78 -4.54 7.90
CA GLN A 23 -2.56 -4.49 6.47
C GLN A 23 -1.75 -5.73 6.07
N ASN A 24 -1.98 -6.26 4.87
CA ASN A 24 -1.17 -7.34 4.28
C ASN A 24 0.19 -6.79 3.82
N PHE A 25 1.11 -6.57 4.75
CA PHE A 25 2.47 -6.18 4.42
C PHE A 25 3.48 -6.92 5.31
N PRO A 26 4.52 -7.58 4.76
CA PRO A 26 4.85 -7.70 3.32
C PRO A 26 3.80 -8.47 2.50
N THR A 27 3.68 -8.15 1.21
CA THR A 27 2.73 -8.78 0.29
C THR A 27 3.41 -9.40 -0.92
N VAL A 28 2.94 -10.58 -1.34
CA VAL A 28 3.36 -11.20 -2.61
C VAL A 28 2.82 -10.47 -3.83
N GLY A 29 1.88 -9.54 -3.65
CA GLY A 29 1.35 -8.69 -4.71
C GLY A 29 2.39 -7.77 -5.35
N LEU A 30 3.49 -7.47 -4.64
CA LEU A 30 4.65 -6.73 -5.17
C LEU A 30 5.64 -7.63 -5.94
N ILE A 31 5.43 -8.94 -5.95
CA ILE A 31 6.29 -9.91 -6.63
C ILE A 31 5.65 -10.27 -7.96
N ASP A 32 6.45 -10.32 -9.03
CA ASP A 32 6.02 -10.60 -10.39
C ASP A 32 6.80 -11.76 -11.06
N GLY A 33 6.49 -11.98 -12.35
CA GLY A 33 7.16 -12.96 -13.20
C GLY A 33 7.04 -14.41 -12.73
N GLN A 34 8.01 -15.22 -13.16
CA GLN A 34 8.05 -16.65 -12.81
C GLN A 34 8.17 -16.88 -11.30
N PHE A 35 8.82 -15.96 -10.58
CA PHE A 35 8.95 -16.09 -9.13
C PHE A 35 7.59 -15.97 -8.44
N ARG A 36 6.75 -14.98 -8.83
CA ARG A 36 5.36 -14.90 -8.34
C ARG A 36 4.57 -16.16 -8.64
N GLN A 37 4.66 -16.66 -9.87
CA GLN A 37 3.95 -17.87 -10.27
C GLN A 37 4.35 -19.07 -9.39
N ASN A 38 5.64 -19.26 -9.13
CA ASN A 38 6.11 -20.33 -8.25
C ASN A 38 5.58 -20.19 -6.81
N LEU A 39 5.46 -18.97 -6.28
CA LEU A 39 4.89 -18.73 -4.96
C LEU A 39 3.40 -19.12 -4.91
N GLU A 40 2.63 -18.75 -5.95
CA GLU A 40 1.22 -19.14 -6.07
C GLU A 40 1.07 -20.68 -6.14
N GLU A 41 1.86 -21.35 -6.98
CA GLU A 41 1.81 -22.81 -7.18
C GLU A 41 2.25 -23.62 -5.95
N THR A 42 3.03 -23.01 -5.05
CA THR A 42 3.55 -23.68 -3.83
C THR A 42 2.78 -23.31 -2.56
N GLY A 43 1.64 -22.61 -2.68
CA GLY A 43 0.78 -22.29 -1.54
C GLY A 43 1.24 -21.08 -0.72
N MET A 44 2.04 -20.19 -1.31
CA MET A 44 2.37 -18.87 -0.76
C MET A 44 1.68 -17.74 -1.51
N GLY A 45 0.54 -18.04 -2.14
CA GLY A 45 -0.20 -17.13 -2.98
C GLY A 45 -0.93 -16.00 -2.25
N TYR A 46 -1.39 -15.03 -3.04
CA TYR A 46 -2.10 -13.85 -2.54
C TYR A 46 -3.45 -14.18 -1.88
N GLY A 47 -4.08 -15.31 -2.26
CA GLY A 47 -5.32 -15.77 -1.64
C GLY A 47 -5.22 -15.92 -0.10
N LEU A 48 -4.04 -16.26 0.42
CA LEU A 48 -3.82 -16.37 1.87
C LEU A 48 -3.76 -15.00 2.56
N GLU A 49 -3.41 -13.94 1.84
CA GLU A 49 -3.51 -12.57 2.34
C GLU A 49 -4.98 -12.11 2.38
N VAL A 50 -5.80 -12.54 1.42
CA VAL A 50 -7.25 -12.31 1.45
C VAL A 50 -7.89 -13.03 2.64
N ASP A 51 -7.49 -14.28 2.92
CA ASP A 51 -7.97 -15.04 4.08
C ASP A 51 -7.57 -14.41 5.41
N LEU A 52 -6.36 -13.82 5.48
CA LEU A 52 -5.92 -13.03 6.63
C LEU A 52 -6.85 -11.84 6.88
N ILE A 53 -7.19 -11.09 5.83
CA ILE A 53 -8.09 -9.93 5.94
C ILE A 53 -9.49 -10.36 6.40
N ARG A 54 -10.03 -11.45 5.83
CA ARG A 54 -11.31 -12.00 6.27
C ARG A 54 -11.30 -12.36 7.76
N THR A 55 -10.24 -13.05 8.20
CA THR A 55 -10.09 -13.44 9.61
C THR A 55 -10.00 -12.23 10.53
N ALA A 56 -9.23 -11.20 10.14
CA ALA A 56 -9.13 -9.96 10.92
C ALA A 56 -10.47 -9.22 11.02
N ARG A 57 -11.24 -9.18 9.92
CA ARG A 57 -12.56 -8.56 9.90
C ARG A 57 -13.56 -9.28 10.79
N GLU A 58 -13.57 -10.62 10.79
CA GLU A 58 -14.37 -11.46 11.70
C GLU A 58 -14.00 -11.22 13.18
N MET A 59 -12.76 -10.82 13.44
CA MET A 59 -12.24 -10.44 14.76
C MET A 59 -12.46 -8.96 15.09
N ASN A 60 -13.18 -8.21 14.25
CA ASN A 60 -13.50 -6.79 14.42
C ASN A 60 -12.26 -5.87 14.46
N LEU A 61 -11.18 -6.26 13.81
CA LEU A 61 -10.03 -5.40 13.55
C LEU A 61 -10.28 -4.57 12.30
N LEU A 62 -9.81 -3.32 12.28
CA LEU A 62 -9.78 -2.50 11.06
C LEU A 62 -8.88 -3.18 10.02
N THR A 63 -9.33 -3.20 8.77
CA THR A 63 -8.60 -3.84 7.67
C THR A 63 -8.34 -2.86 6.54
N THR A 64 -7.06 -2.66 6.21
CA THR A 64 -6.62 -1.69 5.19
C THR A 64 -5.73 -2.32 4.10
N PRO A 65 -6.14 -3.39 3.40
CA PRO A 65 -5.24 -4.15 2.53
C PRO A 65 -4.81 -3.40 1.27
N TYR A 66 -3.60 -3.72 0.82
CA TYR A 66 -3.18 -3.46 -0.56
C TYR A 66 -3.88 -4.39 -1.53
N CYS A 67 -4.03 -3.96 -2.79
CA CYS A 67 -4.36 -4.80 -3.95
C CYS A 67 -3.66 -4.27 -5.21
N PHE A 68 -3.45 -5.14 -6.21
CA PHE A 68 -2.62 -4.81 -7.37
C PHE A 68 -3.36 -4.95 -8.70
N ASN A 69 -4.54 -5.56 -8.70
CA ASN A 69 -5.41 -5.69 -9.87
C ASN A 69 -6.91 -5.78 -9.46
N PRO A 70 -7.84 -5.65 -10.42
CA PRO A 70 -9.28 -5.68 -10.15
C PRO A 70 -9.79 -6.96 -9.46
N ASP A 71 -9.21 -8.13 -9.76
CA ASP A 71 -9.64 -9.38 -9.16
C ASP A 71 -9.25 -9.45 -7.68
N GLU A 72 -8.03 -9.01 -7.34
CA GLU A 72 -7.58 -8.87 -5.95
C GLU A 72 -8.39 -7.81 -5.20
N ALA A 73 -8.77 -6.71 -5.85
CA ALA A 73 -9.61 -5.66 -5.27
C ALA A 73 -11.01 -6.20 -4.89
N ALA A 74 -11.66 -6.91 -5.82
CA ALA A 74 -12.93 -7.59 -5.56
C ALA A 74 -12.80 -8.64 -4.44
N ALA A 75 -11.71 -9.43 -4.44
CA ALA A 75 -11.47 -10.43 -3.42
C ALA A 75 -11.31 -9.83 -2.01
N MET A 76 -10.56 -8.72 -1.90
CA MET A 76 -10.39 -7.98 -0.63
C MET A 76 -11.70 -7.34 -0.16
N ALA A 77 -12.47 -6.74 -1.07
CA ALA A 77 -13.78 -6.19 -0.75
C ALA A 77 -14.74 -7.27 -0.24
N LYS A 78 -14.79 -8.42 -0.92
CA LYS A 78 -15.59 -9.59 -0.49
C LYS A 78 -15.12 -10.20 0.82
N ALA A 79 -13.83 -10.08 1.16
CA ALA A 79 -13.30 -10.47 2.46
C ALA A 79 -13.72 -9.52 3.59
N GLY A 80 -14.35 -8.39 3.26
CA GLY A 80 -14.84 -7.42 4.23
C GLY A 80 -13.83 -6.33 4.59
N ALA A 81 -12.87 -6.05 3.69
CA ALA A 81 -11.95 -4.93 3.84
C ALA A 81 -12.70 -3.62 4.12
N ASP A 82 -12.25 -2.85 5.11
CA ASP A 82 -12.85 -1.55 5.46
C ASP A 82 -12.32 -0.44 4.54
N ILE A 83 -11.01 -0.48 4.25
CA ILE A 83 -10.33 0.45 3.35
C ILE A 83 -9.48 -0.35 2.36
N LEU A 84 -9.70 -0.20 1.07
CA LEU A 84 -8.86 -0.79 0.04
C LEU A 84 -7.77 0.18 -0.42
N ILE A 85 -6.56 -0.33 -0.61
CA ILE A 85 -5.41 0.46 -1.05
C ILE A 85 -4.86 -0.05 -2.39
N PRO A 86 -5.39 0.42 -3.55
CA PRO A 86 -4.80 0.13 -4.85
C PRO A 86 -3.34 0.59 -4.94
N HIS A 87 -2.44 -0.36 -5.15
CA HIS A 87 -0.99 -0.15 -5.05
C HIS A 87 -0.34 -0.14 -6.44
N MET A 88 0.28 0.98 -6.81
CA MET A 88 0.90 1.20 -8.13
C MET A 88 2.37 0.72 -8.22
N GLY A 89 2.77 -0.23 -7.38
CA GLY A 89 4.18 -0.64 -7.23
C GLY A 89 5.02 0.33 -6.39
N LEU A 90 6.34 0.13 -6.38
CA LEU A 90 7.28 0.86 -5.53
C LEU A 90 7.32 2.36 -5.87
N THR A 91 7.42 3.21 -4.85
CA THR A 91 7.52 4.66 -5.03
C THR A 91 8.82 5.04 -5.75
N THR A 92 8.71 5.80 -6.84
CA THR A 92 9.84 6.06 -7.75
C THR A 92 10.69 7.30 -7.39
N LYS A 93 10.26 8.12 -6.41
CA LYS A 93 11.02 9.30 -5.94
C LYS A 93 11.98 9.00 -4.78
N GLY A 94 12.96 9.88 -4.59
CA GLY A 94 13.97 9.82 -3.53
C GLY A 94 15.29 9.15 -3.96
N SER A 95 16.23 9.03 -3.02
CA SER A 95 17.57 8.48 -3.29
C SER A 95 17.60 6.99 -3.68
N ILE A 96 16.51 6.26 -3.39
CA ILE A 96 16.36 4.81 -3.60
C ILE A 96 15.07 4.43 -4.35
N GLY A 97 14.53 5.34 -5.17
CA GLY A 97 13.31 5.11 -5.94
C GLY A 97 13.48 4.09 -7.07
N ALA A 98 12.41 3.36 -7.41
CA ALA A 98 12.41 2.43 -8.54
C ALA A 98 12.47 3.19 -9.89
N GLU A 99 13.23 2.66 -10.86
CA GLU A 99 13.41 3.28 -12.19
C GLU A 99 12.24 3.00 -13.15
N THR A 100 11.52 1.90 -12.95
CA THR A 100 10.38 1.50 -13.79
C THR A 100 9.09 2.07 -13.20
N ALA A 101 8.59 3.16 -13.79
CA ALA A 101 7.40 3.84 -13.28
C ALA A 101 6.23 3.78 -14.27
N LEU A 102 5.03 3.49 -13.76
CA LEU A 102 3.79 3.88 -14.43
C LEU A 102 3.74 5.41 -14.57
N THR A 103 2.98 5.91 -15.55
CA THR A 103 2.61 7.33 -15.58
C THR A 103 1.51 7.62 -14.55
N LEU A 104 1.32 8.89 -14.17
CA LEU A 104 0.20 9.28 -13.29
C LEU A 104 -1.17 8.99 -13.94
N GLU A 105 -1.29 9.22 -15.25
CA GLU A 105 -2.48 8.91 -16.03
C GLU A 105 -2.82 7.41 -15.98
N GLU A 106 -1.82 6.54 -16.24
CA GLU A 106 -2.01 5.10 -16.17
C GLU A 106 -2.31 4.64 -14.73
N SER A 107 -1.73 5.32 -13.74
CA SER A 107 -2.01 5.07 -12.33
C SER A 107 -3.47 5.40 -11.99
N ALA A 108 -3.99 6.55 -12.42
CA ALA A 108 -5.39 6.93 -12.23
C ALA A 108 -6.34 5.89 -12.85
N ARG A 109 -6.06 5.45 -14.09
CA ARG A 109 -6.84 4.41 -14.77
C ARG A 109 -6.87 3.08 -14.00
N ARG A 110 -5.72 2.64 -13.48
CA ARG A 110 -5.62 1.39 -12.71
C ARG A 110 -6.29 1.49 -11.36
N VAL A 111 -6.10 2.61 -10.65
CA VAL A 111 -6.77 2.89 -9.37
C VAL A 111 -8.28 2.87 -9.57
N GLN A 112 -8.81 3.52 -10.60
CA GLN A 112 -10.25 3.50 -10.92
C GLN A 112 -10.76 2.07 -11.17
N ALA A 113 -10.04 1.28 -11.97
CA ALA A 113 -10.45 -0.09 -12.29
C ALA A 113 -10.54 -0.98 -11.04
N MET A 114 -9.62 -0.82 -10.09
CA MET A 114 -9.65 -1.53 -8.80
C MET A 114 -10.76 -1.00 -7.88
N HIS A 115 -10.95 0.32 -7.82
CA HIS A 115 -12.07 0.92 -7.11
C HIS A 115 -13.41 0.36 -7.59
N ASP A 116 -13.65 0.36 -8.90
CA ASP A 116 -14.91 -0.09 -9.46
C ASP A 116 -15.16 -1.59 -9.19
N ALA A 117 -14.10 -2.40 -9.21
CA ALA A 117 -14.20 -3.81 -8.84
C ALA A 117 -14.55 -4.00 -7.37
N ALA A 118 -13.93 -3.26 -6.47
CA ALA A 118 -14.22 -3.31 -5.05
C ALA A 118 -15.65 -2.83 -4.74
N LYS A 119 -16.08 -1.72 -5.36
CA LYS A 119 -17.41 -1.13 -5.17
C LYS A 119 -18.55 -2.03 -5.64
N ARG A 120 -18.32 -2.88 -6.65
CA ARG A 120 -19.31 -3.90 -7.07
C ARG A 120 -19.56 -4.95 -6.00
N GLU A 121 -18.55 -5.30 -5.22
CA GLU A 121 -18.66 -6.29 -4.14
C GLU A 121 -19.13 -5.64 -2.83
N ASN A 122 -18.63 -4.46 -2.51
CA ASN A 122 -18.98 -3.69 -1.33
C ASN A 122 -19.09 -2.18 -1.66
N PRO A 123 -20.32 -1.64 -1.83
CA PRO A 123 -20.52 -0.23 -2.13
C PRO A 123 -19.97 0.74 -1.07
N ASP A 124 -19.84 0.28 0.19
CA ASP A 124 -19.45 1.13 1.32
C ASP A 124 -17.93 1.16 1.57
N ILE A 125 -17.14 0.32 0.89
CA ILE A 125 -15.68 0.27 1.08
C ILE A 125 -15.03 1.62 0.74
N LEU A 126 -14.10 2.10 1.56
CA LEU A 126 -13.31 3.29 1.25
C LEU A 126 -12.11 2.89 0.39
N VAL A 127 -11.68 3.76 -0.53
CA VAL A 127 -10.54 3.47 -1.41
C VAL A 127 -9.54 4.62 -1.39
N LEU A 128 -8.28 4.32 -1.07
CA LEU A 128 -7.18 5.27 -1.04
C LEU A 128 -6.08 4.85 -2.01
N CYS A 129 -5.54 5.78 -2.80
CA CYS A 129 -4.47 5.48 -3.74
C CYS A 129 -3.09 5.39 -3.06
N HIS A 130 -2.17 4.58 -3.63
CA HIS A 130 -0.80 4.45 -3.11
C HIS A 130 0.21 4.03 -4.19
N GLY A 131 1.46 4.46 -4.02
CA GLY A 131 2.64 3.88 -4.68
C GLY A 131 2.92 4.42 -6.08
N GLY A 132 3.92 3.81 -6.74
CA GLY A 132 4.37 4.16 -8.08
C GLY A 132 4.75 5.65 -8.19
N PRO A 133 4.20 6.39 -9.17
CA PRO A 133 4.47 7.81 -9.32
C PRO A 133 3.73 8.71 -8.31
N ILE A 134 2.83 8.16 -7.48
CA ILE A 134 2.01 8.93 -6.53
C ILE A 134 2.82 9.16 -5.25
N ALA A 135 3.65 10.19 -5.25
CA ALA A 135 4.68 10.39 -4.22
C ALA A 135 4.60 11.73 -3.49
N GLU A 136 4.04 12.76 -4.12
CA GLU A 136 3.90 14.12 -3.56
C GLU A 136 2.42 14.53 -3.49
N PRO A 137 2.06 15.57 -2.71
CA PRO A 137 0.69 16.04 -2.62
C PRO A 137 0.05 16.36 -3.98
N ALA A 138 0.81 16.94 -4.92
CA ALA A 138 0.33 17.23 -6.26
C ALA A 138 0.02 15.97 -7.09
N ASP A 139 0.77 14.89 -6.87
CA ASP A 139 0.53 13.60 -7.54
C ASP A 139 -0.75 12.95 -7.00
N ALA A 140 -0.95 12.99 -5.67
CA ALA A 140 -2.17 12.51 -5.04
C ALA A 140 -3.38 13.33 -5.50
N GLN A 141 -3.26 14.66 -5.58
CA GLN A 141 -4.30 15.53 -6.10
C GLN A 141 -4.67 15.16 -7.55
N TYR A 142 -3.68 14.88 -8.39
CA TYR A 142 -3.94 14.43 -9.76
C TYR A 142 -4.81 13.17 -9.80
N ILE A 143 -4.55 12.19 -8.93
CA ILE A 143 -5.38 10.98 -8.87
C ILE A 143 -6.81 11.34 -8.46
N LEU A 144 -6.99 12.19 -7.44
CA LEU A 144 -8.32 12.63 -6.99
C LEU A 144 -9.08 13.39 -8.07
N ASP A 145 -8.40 14.21 -8.86
CA ASP A 145 -9.02 14.99 -9.96
C ASP A 145 -9.38 14.12 -11.18
N ASN A 146 -8.77 12.94 -11.32
CA ASN A 146 -8.92 12.07 -12.49
C ASN A 146 -9.54 10.70 -12.15
N THR A 147 -10.17 10.58 -10.98
CA THR A 147 -10.91 9.38 -10.56
C THR A 147 -12.20 9.76 -9.85
N GLU A 148 -13.15 8.83 -9.78
CA GLU A 148 -14.40 8.97 -9.05
C GLU A 148 -14.43 7.98 -7.87
N GLY A 149 -14.76 8.47 -6.68
CA GLY A 149 -14.95 7.65 -5.48
C GLY A 149 -13.67 7.28 -4.72
N ILE A 150 -12.49 7.69 -5.20
CA ILE A 150 -11.25 7.67 -4.42
C ILE A 150 -11.31 8.78 -3.37
N VAL A 151 -11.10 8.42 -2.10
CA VAL A 151 -11.33 9.34 -0.96
C VAL A 151 -10.05 9.80 -0.28
N GLY A 152 -8.88 9.44 -0.83
CA GLY A 152 -7.60 9.94 -0.31
C GLY A 152 -6.39 9.15 -0.79
N PHE A 153 -5.32 9.26 0.00
CA PHE A 153 -4.00 8.73 -0.31
C PHE A 153 -3.40 8.08 0.94
N TYR A 154 -2.78 6.91 0.74
CA TYR A 154 -2.04 6.21 1.80
C TYR A 154 -0.53 6.47 1.61
N GLY A 155 0.10 7.19 2.54
CA GLY A 155 1.51 7.57 2.44
C GLY A 155 2.41 6.76 3.37
N ALA A 156 3.57 6.33 2.85
CA ALA A 156 4.66 5.76 3.65
C ALA A 156 5.94 6.56 3.40
N SER A 157 6.71 6.20 2.36
CA SER A 157 7.93 6.93 1.94
C SER A 157 7.68 8.44 1.74
N SER A 158 6.53 8.81 1.20
CA SER A 158 6.12 10.20 0.98
C SER A 158 5.91 11.00 2.26
N MET A 159 5.60 10.33 3.37
CA MET A 159 5.32 10.96 4.64
C MET A 159 6.56 11.05 5.54
N GLU A 160 7.46 10.06 5.46
CA GLU A 160 8.63 9.98 6.35
C GLU A 160 9.96 10.13 5.60
N ARG A 161 10.20 9.38 4.53
CA ARG A 161 11.53 9.28 3.92
C ARG A 161 11.85 10.50 3.05
N LEU A 162 10.98 10.78 2.08
CA LEU A 162 11.16 11.87 1.11
C LEU A 162 11.30 13.26 1.75
N PRO A 163 10.51 13.65 2.76
CA PRO A 163 10.69 14.95 3.40
C PRO A 163 11.92 15.00 4.32
N VAL A 164 12.30 13.89 4.97
CA VAL A 164 13.38 13.87 5.97
C VAL A 164 14.77 13.80 5.33
N GLU A 165 14.93 13.06 4.23
CA GLU A 165 16.20 12.93 3.50
C GLU A 165 16.87 14.29 3.21
N PRO A 166 16.23 15.24 2.49
CA PRO A 166 16.83 16.54 2.20
C PRO A 166 16.98 17.38 3.47
N ALA A 167 16.06 17.29 4.44
CA ALA A 167 16.13 18.07 5.68
C ALA A 167 17.38 17.74 6.49
N ILE A 168 17.68 16.45 6.67
CA ILE A 168 18.90 16.00 7.36
C ILE A 168 20.14 16.34 6.53
N ALA A 169 20.14 16.01 5.24
CA ALA A 169 21.30 16.23 4.38
C ALA A 169 21.70 17.72 4.31
N ASN A 170 20.71 18.61 4.19
CA ASN A 170 20.95 20.05 4.16
C ASN A 170 21.45 20.57 5.50
N ARG A 171 20.87 20.11 6.62
CA ARG A 171 21.35 20.49 7.95
C ARG A 171 22.80 20.10 8.18
N VAL A 172 23.20 18.89 7.77
CA VAL A 172 24.60 18.44 7.87
C VAL A 172 25.51 19.30 7.00
N ARG A 173 25.08 19.66 5.77
CA ARG A 173 25.84 20.54 4.88
C ARG A 173 26.05 21.93 5.49
N GLU A 174 25.02 22.52 6.08
CA GLU A 174 25.10 23.82 6.78
C GLU A 174 26.18 23.80 7.90
N PHE A 175 26.24 22.73 8.71
CA PHE A 175 27.28 22.58 9.73
C PHE A 175 28.69 22.41 9.12
N GLY A 176 28.79 21.76 7.96
CA GLY A 176 30.06 21.59 7.24
C GLY A 176 30.62 22.88 6.66
N GLU A 177 29.81 23.93 6.50
CA GLU A 177 30.20 25.23 5.94
C GLU A 177 30.68 26.25 6.99
N LEU A 178 30.62 25.90 8.28
CA LEU A 178 31.08 26.76 9.36
C LEU A 178 32.59 27.02 9.28
N HIS A 179 32.99 28.26 9.50
CA HIS A 179 34.39 28.68 9.51
C HIS A 179 34.69 29.60 10.69
N PHE A 180 35.92 29.54 11.21
CA PHE A 180 36.38 30.48 12.23
C PHE A 180 36.57 31.88 11.63
N ARG A 181 36.34 32.94 12.42
CA ARG A 181 36.74 34.30 12.03
C ARG A 181 38.27 34.33 11.89
N ARG A 182 38.74 34.77 10.71
CA ARG A 182 40.16 35.07 10.48
C ARG A 182 40.55 36.38 11.13
#